data_AF-A0A0F8W7S0-F1
#
_entry.id   AF-A0A0F8W7S0-F1
#
_cell.length_a   1.000
_cell.length_b   1.000
_cell.length_c   1.000
_cell.angle_alpha   90.00
_cell.angle_beta   90.00
_cell.angle_gamma   90.00
#
_symmetry.space_group_name_H-M   'P 1'
#
loop_
_entity.id
_entity.type
_entity.pdbx_description
1 polymer ?
#
loop_
_entity_poly.entity_id
_entity_poly.type
_entity_poly.pdbx_seq_one_letter_code
_entity_poly.pdbx_strand_id
1 'polypeptide(L)'
;KGGDSFVFGRGGEEMLKLKSAGIEVELVPGITAASGCTSYAGIPLTHRGISQGCTMVTAHGEKELNLPWENLANLGHTLVFYMGLSKSELISTQLQIHGMPPSTPVALIENGCRPNQRVVRGQLHELPLLAERERVQSPALIIVGDVVNLADQLAWFSDREFSDKELANAEPSQYENRKIQKLSA
;
A
#
# COMPACT_ATOMS: atom_id res chain seq x y z
N LYS A 1 -11.75 10.98 6.35
CA LYS A 1 -11.46 9.58 6.76
C LYS A 1 -9.98 9.30 6.51
N GLY A 2 -9.39 8.26 7.11
CA GLY A 2 -8.00 7.89 6.80
C GLY A 2 -7.90 7.29 5.39
N GLY A 3 -6.92 7.70 4.60
CA GLY A 3 -6.77 7.26 3.21
C GLY A 3 -7.86 7.85 2.30
N ASP A 4 -8.42 7.03 1.42
CA ASP A 4 -9.56 7.41 0.58
C ASP A 4 -10.88 6.90 1.19
N SER A 5 -11.92 7.74 1.17
CA SER A 5 -13.21 7.43 1.79
C SER A 5 -13.94 6.24 1.15
N PHE A 6 -13.71 5.99 -0.14
CA PHE A 6 -14.37 4.93 -0.92
C PHE A 6 -13.52 3.68 -1.09
N VAL A 7 -12.24 3.69 -0.70
CA VAL A 7 -11.41 2.48 -0.67
C VAL A 7 -11.45 1.84 0.72
N PHE A 8 -12.28 0.81 0.86
CA PHE A 8 -12.48 0.04 2.12
C PHE A 8 -12.85 0.89 3.36
N GLY A 9 -13.26 2.14 3.16
CA GLY A 9 -13.60 3.08 4.22
C GLY A 9 -15.07 3.12 4.60
N ARG A 10 -15.96 2.43 3.87
CA ARG A 10 -17.43 2.52 4.03
C ARG A 10 -18.04 3.90 3.77
N GLY A 11 -17.31 4.81 3.10
CA GLY A 11 -17.81 6.16 2.80
C GLY A 11 -19.10 6.16 1.96
N GLY A 12 -19.30 5.14 1.11
CA GLY A 12 -20.55 4.98 0.35
C GLY A 12 -21.78 4.77 1.24
N GLU A 13 -21.66 3.94 2.29
CA GLU A 13 -22.75 3.69 3.24
C GLU A 13 -23.10 4.97 4.03
N GLU A 14 -22.08 5.69 4.48
CA GLU A 14 -22.23 6.97 5.18
C GLU A 14 -22.92 8.01 4.29
N MET A 15 -22.47 8.15 3.03
CA MET A 15 -23.04 9.10 2.08
C MET A 15 -24.49 8.78 1.72
N LEU A 16 -24.83 7.50 1.50
CA LEU A 16 -26.21 7.07 1.26
C LEU A 16 -27.12 7.43 2.45
N LYS A 17 -26.64 7.23 3.68
CA LYS A 17 -27.42 7.56 4.88
C LYS A 17 -27.70 9.06 4.97
N LEU A 18 -26.69 9.90 4.74
CA LEU A 18 -26.84 11.36 4.79
C LEU A 18 -27.77 11.88 3.68
N LYS A 19 -27.61 11.38 2.45
CA LYS A 19 -28.52 11.70 1.35
C LYS A 19 -29.97 11.28 1.63
N SER A 20 -30.18 10.12 2.25
CA SER A 20 -31.54 9.68 2.63
C SER A 20 -32.21 10.59 3.66
N ALA A 21 -31.42 11.34 4.43
CA ALA A 21 -31.89 12.31 5.41
C ALA A 21 -32.02 13.74 4.85
N GLY A 22 -31.81 13.94 3.53
CA GLY A 22 -31.83 15.26 2.89
C GLY A 22 -30.64 16.15 3.25
N ILE A 23 -29.55 15.57 3.77
CA ILE A 23 -28.33 16.31 4.11
C ILE A 23 -27.43 16.35 2.88
N GLU A 24 -27.09 17.56 2.43
CA GLU A 24 -26.10 17.76 1.38
C GLU A 24 -24.69 17.46 1.89
N VAL A 25 -23.93 16.72 1.09
CA VAL A 25 -22.58 16.26 1.42
C VAL A 25 -21.69 16.30 0.20
N GLU A 26 -20.47 16.75 0.41
CA GLU A 26 -19.39 16.71 -0.57
C GLU A 26 -18.39 15.60 -0.22
N LEU A 27 -17.89 14.92 -1.24
CA LEU A 27 -16.82 13.94 -1.09
C LEU A 27 -15.50 14.54 -1.58
N VAL A 28 -14.53 14.66 -0.67
CA VAL A 28 -13.15 15.02 -1.02
C VAL A 28 -12.31 13.73 -1.09
N PRO A 29 -11.76 13.37 -2.27
CA PRO A 29 -10.93 12.18 -2.42
C PRO A 29 -9.63 12.27 -1.62
N GLY A 30 -9.11 11.11 -1.20
CA GLY A 30 -7.84 11.01 -0.47
C GLY A 30 -6.83 10.13 -1.19
N ILE A 31 -5.57 10.19 -0.74
CA ILE A 31 -4.56 9.23 -1.17
C ILE A 31 -4.79 7.92 -0.42
N THR A 32 -5.20 6.89 -1.14
CA THR A 32 -5.38 5.57 -0.55
C THR A 32 -4.05 4.96 -0.10
N ALA A 33 -4.08 4.11 0.93
CA ALA A 33 -2.87 3.54 1.52
C ALA A 33 -2.03 2.77 0.50
N ALA A 34 -2.66 2.05 -0.45
CA ALA A 34 -1.96 1.35 -1.52
C ALA A 34 -1.09 2.30 -2.34
N SER A 35 -1.61 3.47 -2.71
CA SER A 35 -0.83 4.45 -3.50
C SER A 35 0.25 5.12 -2.65
N GLY A 36 -0.12 5.61 -1.47
CA GLY A 36 0.81 6.32 -0.58
C GLY A 36 1.94 5.42 -0.07
N CYS A 37 1.59 4.34 0.63
CA CYS A 37 2.57 3.49 1.32
C CYS A 37 3.56 2.86 0.35
N THR A 38 3.10 2.37 -0.80
CA THR A 38 3.97 1.71 -1.77
C THR A 38 4.91 2.72 -2.44
N SER A 39 4.42 3.92 -2.78
CA SER A 39 5.27 5.02 -3.25
C SER A 39 6.35 5.40 -2.23
N TYR A 40 6.01 5.51 -0.94
CA TYR A 40 6.96 5.83 0.13
C TYR A 40 7.89 4.66 0.49
N ALA A 41 7.54 3.43 0.10
CA ALA A 41 8.37 2.24 0.27
C ALA A 41 9.26 1.95 -0.96
N GLY A 42 9.22 2.77 -2.01
CA GLY A 42 9.94 2.52 -3.26
C GLY A 42 9.35 1.35 -4.08
N ILE A 43 8.13 0.92 -3.80
CA ILE A 43 7.48 -0.21 -4.47
C ILE A 43 6.39 0.37 -5.37
N PRO A 44 6.55 0.39 -6.70
CA PRO A 44 5.48 0.87 -7.57
C PRO A 44 4.37 -0.19 -7.66
N LEU A 45 3.10 0.24 -7.72
CA LEU A 45 1.97 -0.69 -7.87
C LEU A 45 1.95 -1.37 -9.25
N THR A 46 2.56 -0.76 -10.25
CA THR A 46 2.71 -1.29 -11.59
C THR A 46 4.07 -0.93 -12.14
N HIS A 47 4.62 -1.78 -12.98
CA HIS A 47 5.85 -1.49 -13.70
C HIS A 47 5.84 -2.24 -15.03
N ARG A 48 6.21 -1.56 -16.12
CA ARG A 48 6.22 -2.17 -17.46
C ARG A 48 7.12 -3.41 -17.46
N GLY A 49 6.61 -4.51 -18.02
CA GLY A 49 7.34 -5.79 -18.07
C GLY A 49 7.37 -6.57 -16.75
N ILE A 50 6.76 -6.06 -15.68
CA ILE A 50 6.69 -6.73 -14.38
C ILE A 50 5.22 -6.94 -13.98
N SER A 51 4.43 -5.86 -13.94
CA SER A 51 3.01 -5.95 -13.63
C SER A 51 2.22 -4.87 -14.34
N GLN A 52 1.21 -5.28 -15.11
CA GLN A 52 0.34 -4.40 -15.91
C GLN A 52 -0.89 -3.92 -15.16
N GLY A 53 -1.13 -4.42 -13.94
CA GLY A 53 -2.28 -4.04 -13.13
C GLY A 53 -2.01 -4.29 -11.64
N CYS A 54 -2.88 -3.73 -10.80
CA CYS A 54 -2.87 -4.01 -9.39
C CYS A 54 -4.28 -4.40 -8.93
N THR A 55 -4.36 -5.27 -7.93
CA THR A 55 -5.62 -5.71 -7.34
C THR A 55 -5.59 -5.40 -5.85
N MET A 56 -6.47 -4.49 -5.42
CA MET A 56 -6.64 -4.15 -4.01
C MET A 56 -7.71 -5.04 -3.40
N VAL A 57 -7.40 -5.68 -2.28
CA VAL A 57 -8.28 -6.62 -1.60
C VAL A 57 -8.35 -6.27 -0.12
N THR A 58 -9.52 -6.42 0.49
CA THR A 58 -9.69 -6.34 1.94
C THR A 58 -9.74 -7.74 2.53
N ALA A 59 -9.03 -7.95 3.64
CA ALA A 59 -9.11 -9.15 4.46
C ALA A 59 -9.92 -8.92 5.76
N HIS A 60 -10.71 -7.84 5.80
CA HIS A 60 -11.59 -7.48 6.91
C HIS A 60 -13.03 -7.97 6.69
N GLY A 61 -13.68 -8.40 7.77
CA GLY A 61 -15.15 -8.50 7.83
C GLY A 61 -15.75 -9.91 7.74
N GLU A 62 -14.99 -10.92 7.32
CA GLU A 62 -15.50 -12.30 7.23
C GLU A 62 -14.70 -13.26 8.13
N LYS A 63 -15.40 -14.19 8.80
CA LYS A 63 -14.75 -15.26 9.58
C LYS A 63 -13.87 -16.13 8.67
N GLU A 64 -14.33 -16.33 7.43
CA GLU A 64 -13.65 -17.01 6.35
C GLU A 64 -13.42 -16.02 5.20
N LEU A 65 -12.20 -15.90 4.71
CA LEU A 65 -11.87 -14.97 3.63
C LEU A 65 -12.16 -15.66 2.29
N ASN A 66 -13.37 -15.47 1.75
CA ASN A 66 -13.79 -16.10 0.50
C ASN A 66 -13.43 -15.24 -0.72
N LEU A 67 -12.15 -15.26 -1.09
CA LEU A 67 -11.65 -14.54 -2.25
C LEU A 67 -11.54 -15.48 -3.46
N PRO A 68 -11.56 -14.96 -4.70
CA PRO A 68 -11.31 -15.75 -5.90
C PRO A 68 -9.81 -16.06 -6.01
N TRP A 69 -9.29 -16.90 -5.12
CA TRP A 69 -7.86 -17.16 -4.93
C TRP A 69 -7.15 -17.63 -6.20
N GLU A 70 -7.79 -18.49 -6.99
CA GLU A 70 -7.30 -18.93 -8.30
C GLU A 70 -7.06 -17.73 -9.24
N ASN A 71 -8.01 -16.80 -9.32
CA ASN A 71 -7.83 -15.61 -10.13
C ASN A 71 -6.71 -14.73 -9.57
N LEU A 72 -6.67 -14.51 -8.25
CA LEU A 72 -5.64 -13.68 -7.63
C LEU A 72 -4.22 -14.23 -7.85
N ALA A 73 -4.05 -15.57 -7.79
CA ALA A 73 -2.76 -16.22 -7.99
C ALA A 73 -2.27 -16.12 -9.45
N ASN A 74 -3.17 -16.11 -10.43
CA ASN A 74 -2.84 -16.24 -11.84
C ASN A 74 -2.98 -14.94 -12.66
N LEU A 75 -3.49 -13.85 -12.08
CA LEU A 75 -3.74 -12.59 -12.79
C LEU A 75 -2.48 -11.86 -13.26
N GLY A 76 -1.31 -12.14 -12.66
CA GLY A 76 -0.06 -11.40 -12.92
C GLY A 76 -0.08 -9.94 -12.43
N HIS A 77 -1.04 -9.60 -11.57
CA HIS A 77 -1.15 -8.28 -10.94
C HIS A 77 -0.30 -8.20 -9.68
N THR A 78 0.07 -6.98 -9.31
CA THR A 78 0.52 -6.69 -7.94
C THR A 78 -0.68 -6.75 -7.01
N LEU A 79 -0.66 -7.65 -6.03
CA LEU A 79 -1.74 -7.78 -5.05
C LEU A 79 -1.46 -6.89 -3.84
N VAL A 80 -2.48 -6.17 -3.39
CA VAL A 80 -2.40 -5.29 -2.22
C VAL A 80 -3.50 -5.67 -1.23
N PHE A 81 -3.13 -6.29 -0.11
CA PHE A 81 -4.06 -6.67 0.93
C PHE A 81 -4.13 -5.61 2.03
N TYR A 82 -5.31 -5.03 2.19
CA TYR A 82 -5.69 -4.18 3.31
C TYR A 82 -6.19 -5.04 4.46
N MET A 83 -5.84 -4.65 5.69
CA MET A 83 -6.31 -5.31 6.91
C MET A 83 -6.01 -6.83 6.91
N GLY A 84 -4.96 -7.26 6.21
CA GLY A 84 -4.60 -8.66 6.00
C GLY A 84 -3.58 -9.23 6.97
N LEU A 85 -3.02 -8.42 7.86
CA LEU A 85 -1.92 -8.83 8.74
C LEU A 85 -2.28 -10.05 9.62
N SER A 86 -3.47 -10.05 10.22
CA SER A 86 -3.99 -11.17 11.03
C SER A 86 -4.37 -12.41 10.20
N LYS A 87 -4.37 -12.30 8.87
CA LYS A 87 -4.70 -13.36 7.91
C LYS A 87 -3.50 -13.69 7.01
N SER A 88 -2.30 -13.27 7.38
CA SER A 88 -1.06 -13.44 6.59
C SER A 88 -0.79 -14.91 6.24
N GLU A 89 -0.98 -15.83 7.18
CA GLU A 89 -0.87 -17.28 6.95
C GLU A 89 -1.88 -17.79 5.93
N LEU A 90 -3.16 -17.41 6.07
CA LEU A 90 -4.22 -17.79 5.13
C LEU A 90 -3.94 -17.25 3.73
N ILE A 91 -3.57 -15.97 3.61
CA ILE A 91 -3.24 -15.32 2.33
C ILE A 91 -2.08 -16.06 1.65
N SER A 92 -0.98 -16.29 2.38
CA SER A 92 0.20 -17.00 1.90
C SER A 92 -0.16 -18.41 1.42
N THR A 93 -0.93 -19.15 2.22
CA THR A 93 -1.30 -20.54 1.94
C THR A 93 -2.21 -20.63 0.72
N GLN A 94 -3.26 -19.81 0.65
CA GLN A 94 -4.22 -19.86 -0.45
C GLN A 94 -3.59 -19.47 -1.78
N LEU A 95 -2.78 -18.41 -1.82
CA LEU A 95 -2.09 -18.02 -3.04
C LEU A 95 -1.17 -19.14 -3.56
N GLN A 96 -0.42 -19.81 -2.67
CA GLN A 96 0.46 -20.92 -3.05
C GLN A 96 -0.31 -22.16 -3.51
N ILE A 97 -1.39 -22.54 -2.82
CA ILE A 97 -2.27 -23.66 -3.22
C ILE A 97 -2.82 -23.44 -4.64
N HIS A 98 -3.13 -22.18 -4.97
CA HIS A 98 -3.69 -21.80 -6.25
C HIS A 98 -2.64 -21.46 -7.33
N GLY A 99 -1.37 -21.79 -7.10
CA GLY A 99 -0.33 -21.81 -8.13
C GLY A 99 0.63 -20.62 -8.10
N MET A 100 0.50 -19.68 -7.16
CA MET A 100 1.48 -18.61 -7.01
C MET A 100 2.81 -19.17 -6.46
N PRO A 101 3.97 -18.89 -7.09
CA PRO A 101 5.25 -19.42 -6.63
C PRO A 101 5.53 -19.05 -5.15
N PRO A 102 6.01 -20.00 -4.33
CA PRO A 102 6.39 -19.72 -2.93
C PRO A 102 7.41 -18.59 -2.79
N SER A 103 8.29 -18.46 -3.78
CA SER A 103 9.34 -17.44 -3.84
C SER A 103 8.86 -16.06 -4.32
N THR A 104 7.56 -15.90 -4.59
CA THR A 104 7.02 -14.60 -5.03
C THR A 104 7.36 -13.53 -3.99
N PRO A 105 7.96 -12.39 -4.39
CA PRO A 105 8.33 -11.34 -3.46
C PRO A 105 7.12 -10.75 -2.72
N VAL A 106 7.30 -10.48 -1.43
CA VAL A 106 6.30 -9.82 -0.58
C VAL A 106 6.92 -8.69 0.23
N ALA A 107 6.09 -7.69 0.53
CA ALA A 107 6.43 -6.62 1.45
C ALA A 107 5.30 -6.37 2.46
N LEU A 108 5.66 -6.21 3.73
CA LEU A 108 4.81 -5.66 4.79
C LEU A 108 5.21 -4.21 5.00
N ILE A 109 4.28 -3.27 4.75
CA ILE A 109 4.52 -1.84 4.96
C ILE A 109 3.68 -1.39 6.15
N GLU A 110 4.32 -1.19 7.29
CA GLU A 110 3.73 -0.70 8.53
C GLU A 110 3.85 0.81 8.62
N ASN A 111 2.79 1.49 9.10
CA ASN A 111 2.78 2.94 9.29
C ASN A 111 3.21 3.73 8.05
N GLY A 112 2.80 3.28 6.86
CA GLY A 112 3.24 3.89 5.60
C GLY A 112 2.99 5.40 5.53
N CYS A 113 3.89 6.11 4.85
CA CYS A 113 3.97 7.58 4.77
C CYS A 113 4.29 8.32 6.08
N ARG A 114 4.51 7.63 7.20
CA ARG A 114 4.81 8.25 8.49
C ARG A 114 6.31 8.19 8.79
N PRO A 115 6.84 9.07 9.66
CA PRO A 115 8.25 9.03 10.07
C PRO A 115 8.69 7.68 10.66
N ASN A 116 7.76 6.96 11.30
CA ASN A 116 8.00 5.63 11.85
C ASN A 116 7.59 4.48 10.90
N GLN A 117 7.55 4.74 9.59
CA GLN A 117 7.30 3.70 8.58
C GLN A 117 8.33 2.58 8.70
N ARG A 118 7.87 1.33 8.62
CA ARG A 118 8.74 0.15 8.52
C ARG A 118 8.35 -0.66 7.30
N VAL A 119 9.35 -1.11 6.54
CA VAL A 119 9.16 -1.98 5.37
C VAL A 119 9.93 -3.27 5.61
N VAL A 120 9.19 -4.37 5.76
CA VAL A 120 9.75 -5.72 5.89
C VAL A 120 9.52 -6.45 4.58
N ARG A 121 10.54 -7.09 4.03
CA ARG A 121 10.47 -7.80 2.75
C ARG A 121 10.89 -9.26 2.91
N GLY A 122 10.42 -10.10 2.02
CA GLY A 122 10.86 -11.49 1.86
C GLY A 122 10.03 -12.21 0.81
N GLN A 123 9.78 -13.49 0.99
CA GLN A 123 9.04 -14.31 0.04
C GLN A 123 7.65 -14.71 0.57
N LEU A 124 6.75 -15.07 -0.34
CA LEU A 124 5.37 -15.42 -0.02
C LEU A 124 5.25 -16.52 1.03
N HIS A 125 6.09 -17.56 0.94
CA HIS A 125 6.10 -18.66 1.92
C HIS A 125 6.59 -18.23 3.32
N GLU A 126 7.31 -17.11 3.42
CA GLU A 126 7.85 -16.57 4.67
C GLU A 126 6.90 -15.55 5.32
N LEU A 127 5.87 -15.10 4.58
CA LEU A 127 4.97 -14.02 4.99
C LEU A 127 4.46 -14.10 6.44
N PRO A 128 3.90 -15.23 6.93
CA PRO A 128 3.44 -15.30 8.33
C PRO A 128 4.60 -15.18 9.33
N LEU A 129 5.72 -15.84 9.05
CA LEU A 129 6.91 -15.80 9.90
C LEU A 129 7.54 -14.40 9.93
N LEU A 130 7.57 -13.69 8.80
CA LEU A 130 8.04 -12.31 8.72
C LEU A 130 7.19 -11.38 9.59
N ALA A 131 5.86 -11.50 9.51
CA ALA A 131 4.94 -10.70 10.31
C ALA A 131 5.18 -10.91 11.82
N GLU A 132 5.35 -12.15 12.25
CA GLU A 132 5.58 -12.51 13.66
C GLU A 132 6.99 -12.10 14.14
N ARG A 133 8.04 -12.53 13.41
CA ARG A 133 9.45 -12.30 13.77
C ARG A 133 9.75 -10.81 13.88
N GLU A 134 9.27 -10.01 12.93
CA GLU A 134 9.48 -8.56 12.90
C GLU A 134 8.44 -7.79 13.73
N ARG A 135 7.51 -8.51 14.38
CA ARG A 135 6.43 -7.98 15.23
C ARG A 135 5.67 -6.85 14.55
N VAL A 136 5.38 -6.99 13.25
CA VAL A 136 4.66 -5.99 12.46
C VAL A 136 3.31 -5.72 13.12
N GLN A 137 2.95 -4.45 13.30
CA GLN A 137 1.65 -4.06 13.87
C GLN A 137 0.78 -3.37 12.82
N SER A 138 -0.52 -3.33 13.10
CA SER A 138 -1.45 -2.52 12.32
C SER A 138 -1.30 -1.03 12.67
N PRO A 139 -1.49 -0.10 11.71
CA PRO A 139 -1.90 -0.35 10.33
C PRO A 139 -0.72 -0.80 9.44
N ALA A 140 -0.92 -1.89 8.70
CA ALA A 140 0.03 -2.40 7.72
C ALA A 140 -0.67 -2.87 6.44
N LEU A 141 0.04 -2.75 5.31
CA LEU A 141 -0.33 -3.35 4.02
C LEU A 141 0.56 -4.55 3.71
N ILE A 142 -0.02 -5.56 3.07
CA ILE A 142 0.73 -6.65 2.45
C ILE A 142 0.73 -6.43 0.95
N ILE A 143 1.92 -6.35 0.35
CA ILE A 143 2.14 -6.29 -1.09
C ILE A 143 2.70 -7.62 -1.54
N VAL A 144 2.14 -8.21 -2.61
CA VAL A 144 2.62 -9.45 -3.22
C VAL A 144 2.85 -9.22 -4.71
N GLY A 145 4.05 -9.51 -5.19
CA GLY A 145 4.40 -9.41 -6.61
C GLY A 145 5.82 -8.90 -6.85
N ASP A 146 6.31 -9.13 -8.06
CA ASP A 146 7.71 -8.88 -8.45
C ASP A 146 8.14 -7.41 -8.36
N VAL A 147 7.19 -6.46 -8.34
CA VAL A 147 7.48 -5.04 -8.14
C VAL A 147 8.15 -4.74 -6.80
N VAL A 148 8.02 -5.62 -5.80
CA VAL A 148 8.70 -5.49 -4.50
C VAL A 148 10.23 -5.49 -4.65
N ASN A 149 10.77 -6.15 -5.68
CA ASN A 149 12.21 -6.18 -5.95
C ASN A 149 12.78 -4.81 -6.35
N LEU A 150 11.93 -3.84 -6.71
CA LEU A 150 12.35 -2.49 -7.07
C LEU A 150 12.57 -1.57 -5.86
N ALA A 151 12.18 -2.01 -4.65
CA ALA A 151 12.18 -1.19 -3.44
C ALA A 151 13.51 -0.46 -3.19
N ASP A 152 14.65 -1.15 -3.28
CA ASP A 152 15.96 -0.55 -3.01
C ASP A 152 16.39 0.43 -4.11
N GLN A 153 16.06 0.14 -5.37
CA GLN A 153 16.43 0.98 -6.51
C GLN A 153 15.63 2.29 -6.53
N LEU A 154 14.44 2.28 -5.94
CA LEU A 154 13.50 3.41 -5.93
C LEU A 154 13.34 4.02 -4.52
N ALA A 155 14.13 3.59 -3.55
CA ALA A 155 14.07 4.10 -2.19
C ALA A 155 14.39 5.61 -2.16
N TRP A 156 13.51 6.41 -1.55
CA TRP A 156 13.69 7.88 -1.46
C TRP A 156 13.28 8.49 -0.12
N PHE A 157 12.54 7.75 0.71
CA PHE A 157 11.93 8.26 1.95
C PHE A 157 12.76 7.92 3.20
N SER A 158 13.38 6.74 3.23
CA SER A 158 14.06 6.16 4.40
C SER A 158 15.26 6.98 4.92
N ASP A 159 15.85 7.83 4.07
CA ASP A 159 17.08 8.58 4.35
C ASP A 159 16.88 10.08 4.55
N ARG A 160 15.63 10.55 4.64
CA ARG A 160 15.38 11.97 4.88
C ARG A 160 15.31 12.24 6.39
N GLU A 161 16.47 12.56 6.98
CA GLU A 161 16.48 13.45 8.13
C GLU A 161 15.88 14.79 7.68
N PHE A 162 14.59 15.00 7.92
CA PHE A 162 14.04 16.35 7.86
C PHE A 162 14.70 17.14 8.98
N SER A 163 15.77 17.86 8.67
CA SER A 163 16.38 18.74 9.66
C SER A 163 15.34 19.79 10.06
N ASP A 164 15.27 20.16 11.33
CA ASP A 164 14.34 21.19 11.84
C ASP A 164 14.45 22.51 11.05
N LYS A 165 15.58 22.75 10.37
CA LYS A 165 15.80 23.90 9.47
C LYS A 165 15.02 23.83 8.17
N GLU A 166 14.69 22.66 7.63
CA GLU A 166 13.90 22.52 6.40
C GLU A 166 12.41 22.72 6.65
N LEU A 167 11.92 22.30 7.82
CA LEU A 167 10.55 22.55 8.26
C LEU A 167 10.31 24.02 8.62
N ALA A 168 11.31 24.70 9.18
CA ALA A 168 11.23 26.12 9.51
C ALA A 168 11.28 27.06 8.28
N ASN A 169 11.82 26.60 7.14
CA ASN A 169 12.00 27.40 5.93
C ASN A 169 10.97 27.10 4.83
N ALA A 170 9.96 26.26 5.09
CA ALA A 170 8.89 25.96 4.15
C ALA A 170 7.86 27.11 4.06
N GLU A 171 8.31 28.26 3.55
CA GLU A 171 7.44 29.36 3.13
C GLU A 171 6.74 29.01 1.80
N PRO A 172 5.42 29.25 1.64
CA PRO A 172 4.65 28.85 0.46
C PRO A 172 5.13 29.41 -0.89
N SER A 173 5.99 30.43 -0.90
CA SER A 173 6.36 31.20 -2.09
C SER A 173 7.55 30.67 -2.90
N GLN A 174 8.26 29.62 -2.46
CA GLN A 174 9.49 29.17 -3.13
C GLN A 174 9.30 28.09 -4.22
N TYR A 175 8.07 27.63 -4.47
CA TYR A 175 7.81 26.60 -5.48
C TYR A 175 7.97 27.10 -6.94
N GLU A 176 7.86 28.40 -7.20
CA GLU A 176 7.88 28.94 -8.57
C GLU A 176 9.27 29.09 -9.20
N ASN A 177 10.36 29.18 -8.42
CA ASN A 177 11.69 29.47 -8.98
C ASN A 177 12.54 28.23 -9.34
N ARG A 178 12.10 27.00 -9.02
CA ARG A 178 12.87 25.78 -9.33
C ARG A 178 12.59 25.15 -10.70
N LYS A 179 11.71 25.72 -11.52
CA LYS A 179 11.33 25.15 -12.82
C LYS A 179 12.18 25.58 -14.03
N ILE A 180 13.21 26.42 -13.88
CA ILE A 180 13.97 26.94 -15.06
C ILE A 180 15.44 26.46 -15.13
N GLN A 181 16.03 25.84 -14.11
CA GLN A 181 17.48 25.50 -14.14
C GLN A 181 17.86 24.02 -14.28
N LYS A 182 16.92 23.10 -14.51
CA LYS A 182 17.24 21.67 -14.73
C LYS A 182 16.82 21.12 -16.11
N LEU A 183 16.72 21.99 -17.11
CA LEU A 183 16.55 21.61 -18.52
C LEU A 183 17.77 22.01 -19.39
N SER A 184 18.93 22.27 -18.78
CA SER A 184 20.15 22.67 -19.52
C SER A 184 21.46 22.19 -18.89
N ALA A 185 21.50 20.96 -18.37
CA ALA A 185 22.75 20.25 -18.08
C ALA A 185 22.59 18.76 -18.39
#